data_AF-A0A7K0L5A8-F1
#
_entry.id   AF-A0A7K0L5A8-F1
#
_cell.length_a   1.000
_cell.length_b   1.000
_cell.length_c   1.000
_cell.angle_alpha   90.00
_cell.angle_beta   90.00
_cell.angle_gamma   90.00
#
_symmetry.space_group_name_H-M   'P 1'
#
loop_
_entity.id
_entity.type
_entity.pdbx_description
1 polymer ?
#
loop_
_entity_poly.entity_id
_entity_poly.type
_entity_poly.pdbx_seq_one_letter_code
_entity_poly.pdbx_strand_id
1 'polypeptide(L)' 'MKADALVLFGATGDLAKKKLFPALYDLEDLGELDVKIFGVASSKWTQDVFKENVESAVRARKP' A
#
# COMPACT_ATOMS: atom_id res chain seq x y z
N MET A 1 -5.12 -23.19 -1.45
CA MET A 1 -5.29 -22.39 -0.22
C MET A 1 -4.97 -20.95 -0.60
N LYS A 2 -5.88 -20.00 -0.38
CA LYS A 2 -5.60 -18.57 -0.55
C LYS A 2 -5.03 -18.01 0.75
N ALA A 3 -4.18 -16.99 0.68
CA ALA A 3 -3.76 -16.25 1.87
C ALA A 3 -4.89 -15.33 2.33
N ASP A 4 -5.03 -15.13 3.64
CA ASP A 4 -6.04 -14.22 4.22
C ASP A 4 -5.52 -12.79 4.39
N ALA A 5 -4.20 -12.58 4.25
CA ALA A 5 -3.53 -11.30 4.43
C ALA A 5 -2.26 -11.16 3.60
N LEU A 6 -1.93 -9.92 3.23
CA LEU A 6 -0.69 -9.50 2.59
C LEU A 6 0.09 -8.58 3.55
N VAL A 7 1.35 -8.93 3.84
CA VAL A 7 2.23 -8.12 4.71
C VAL A 7 3.36 -7.53 3.88
N LEU A 8 3.41 -6.20 3.80
CA LEU A 8 4.42 -5.44 3.07
C LEU A 8 5.54 -5.01 4.02
N PHE A 9 6.68 -5.70 3.96
CA PHE A 9 7.90 -5.26 4.64
C PHE A 9 8.60 -4.18 3.84
N GLY A 10 9.01 -3.10 4.50
CA GLY A 10 9.54 -1.91 3.83
C GLY A 10 8.45 -1.03 3.22
N ALA A 11 7.27 -0.97 3.85
CA ALA A 11 6.12 -0.20 3.35
C ALA A 11 6.40 1.31 3.19
N THR A 12 7.44 1.85 3.82
CA THR A 12 7.84 3.25 3.65
C THR A 12 8.85 3.47 2.52
N GLY A 13 9.29 2.40 1.86
CA GLY A 13 10.29 2.44 0.80
C GLY A 13 9.76 2.95 -0.54
N ASP A 14 10.70 3.26 -1.43
CA ASP A 14 10.42 3.84 -2.73
C ASP A 14 9.56 2.95 -3.64
N LEU A 15 9.80 1.64 -3.63
CA LEU A 15 9.02 0.69 -4.44
C LEU A 15 7.56 0.64 -3.97
N ALA A 16 7.34 0.68 -2.66
CA ALA A 16 6.01 0.68 -2.08
C ALA A 16 5.21 1.90 -2.56
N LYS A 17 5.83 3.08 -2.49
CA LYS A 17 5.23 4.34 -2.95
C LYS A 17 5.00 4.38 -4.46
N LYS A 18 6.00 4.01 -5.25
CA LYS A 18 5.95 4.21 -6.72
C LYS A 18 5.16 3.15 -7.46
N LYS A 19 4.95 1.96 -6.87
CA LYS A 19 4.38 0.80 -7.57
C LYS A 19 3.34 0.04 -6.74
N LEU A 20 3.65 -0.32 -5.50
CA LEU A 20 2.78 -1.22 -4.73
C LEU A 20 1.47 -0.55 -4.31
N PHE A 21 1.52 0.65 -3.71
CA PHE A 21 0.28 1.32 -3.29
C PHE A 21 -0.62 1.69 -4.47
N PRO A 22 -0.12 2.22 -5.59
CA PRO A 22 -0.93 2.39 -6.80
C PRO A 22 -1.58 1.08 -7.28
N ALA A 23 -0.80 0.01 -7.43
CA ALA A 23 -1.33 -1.26 -7.94
C ALA A 23 -2.37 -1.90 -7.00
N LEU A 24 -2.16 -1.80 -5.69
CA LEU A 24 -3.12 -2.29 -4.69
C LEU A 24 -4.41 -1.48 -4.71
N TYR A 25 -4.31 -0.17 -4.94
CA TYR A 25 -5.49 0.67 -5.12
C TYR A 25 -6.23 0.31 -6.41
N ASP A 26 -5.53 0.06 -7.52
CA ASP A 26 -6.15 -0.34 -8.78
C ASP A 26 -6.87 -1.71 -8.65
N LEU A 27 -6.29 -2.66 -7.90
CA LEU A 27 -6.96 -3.93 -7.57
C LEU A 27 -8.24 -3.73 -6.73
N GLU A 28 -8.22 -2.80 -5.78
CA GLU A 28 -9.42 -2.44 -4.99
C GLU A 28 -10.49 -1.79 -5.89
N ASP A 29 -10.10 -0.88 -6.78
CA ASP A 29 -11.00 -0.19 -7.72
C ASP A 29 -11.66 -1.17 -8.72
N LEU A 30 -10.96 -2.24 -9.08
CA LEU A 30 -11.46 -3.35 -9.89
C LEU A 30 -12.27 -4.39 -9.07
N GLY A 31 -12.30 -4.28 -7.73
CA GLY A 31 -12.94 -5.27 -6.85
C GLY A 31 -12.21 -6.61 -6.78
N GLU A 32 -10.93 -6.66 -7.14
CA GLU A 32 -10.11 -7.86 -7.16
C GLU A 32 -9.23 -8.04 -5.90
N LEU A 33 -9.18 -7.04 -5.03
CA LEU A 33 -8.44 -7.13 -3.77
C LEU A 33 -9.27 -7.85 -2.70
N ASP A 34 -8.94 -9.11 -2.41
CA ASP A 34 -9.67 -9.98 -1.48
C ASP A 34 -8.98 -10.20 -0.12
N VAL A 35 -7.86 -9.51 0.14
CA VAL A 35 -7.03 -9.72 1.33
C VAL A 35 -6.76 -8.43 2.10
N LYS A 36 -6.62 -8.58 3.43
CA LYS A 36 -6.19 -7.46 4.29
C LYS A 36 -4.71 -7.13 4.07
N ILE A 37 -4.38 -5.85 4.01
CA ILE A 37 -3.00 -5.37 3.78
C ILE A 37 -2.42 -4.77 5.07
N PHE A 38 -1.23 -5.22 5.45
CA PHE A 38 -0.47 -4.69 6.58
C PHE A 38 0.88 -4.14 6.12
N GLY A 39 1.15 -2.87 6.39
CA GLY A 39 2.45 -2.25 6.14
C GLY A 39 3.37 -2.31 7.35
N VAL A 40 4.59 -2.81 7.18
CA VAL A 40 5.62 -2.89 8.23
C VAL A 40 6.88 -2.17 7.76
N ALA A 41 7.45 -1.31 8.59
CA ALA A 41 8.70 -0.62 8.31
C ALA A 41 9.46 -0.28 9.59
N SER A 42 10.78 -0.08 9.48
CA SER A 42 11.62 0.42 10.58
C SER A 42 11.43 1.91 10.87
N SER A 43 10.80 2.64 9.94
CA SER A 43 10.48 4.06 10.11
C SER A 43 9.48 4.28 11.24
N LYS A 44 9.71 5.29 12.09
CA LYS A 44 8.84 5.64 13.23
C LYS A 44 7.66 6.55 12.83
N TRP A 45 7.00 6.23 11.73
CA TRP A 45 5.84 7.00 11.28
C TRP A 45 4.62 6.72 12.14
N THR A 46 3.82 7.75 12.39
CA THR A 46 2.47 7.56 12.92
C THR A 46 1.57 6.98 11.83
N GLN A 47 0.42 6.43 12.23
CA GLN A 47 -0.57 5.93 11.29
C GLN A 47 -1.05 7.03 10.32
N ASP A 48 -1.21 8.27 10.81
CA ASP A 48 -1.68 9.38 9.97
C ASP A 48 -0.64 9.78 8.91
N VAL A 49 0.63 9.92 9.30
CA VAL A 49 1.72 10.20 8.36
C VAL A 49 1.83 9.08 7.31
N PHE A 50 1.63 7.82 7.72
CA PHE A 50 1.63 6.70 6.80
C PHE A 50 0.49 6.80 5.78
N LYS A 51 -0.74 7.07 6.25
CA LYS A 51 -1.91 7.24 5.37
C LYS A 51 -1.73 8.39 4.39
N GLU A 52 -1.26 9.55 4.83
CA GLU A 52 -1.00 10.71 3.97
C GLU A 52 0.02 10.38 2.87
N ASN A 53 1.08 9.63 3.19
CA ASN A 53 2.07 9.19 2.22
C ASN A 53 1.50 8.19 1.21
N VAL A 54 0.69 7.24 1.67
CA VAL A 54 0.00 6.27 0.81
C VAL A 54 -0.97 6.99 -0.12
N GLU A 55 -1.78 7.90 0.40
CA GLU A 55 -2.71 8.70 -0.40
C GLU A 55 -1.97 9.53 -1.45
N SER A 56 -0.89 10.20 -1.06
CA SER A 56 -0.05 10.97 -1.99
C SER A 56 0.51 10.08 -3.11
N ALA A 57 0.97 8.87 -2.77
CA ALA A 57 1.46 7.89 -3.73
C ALA A 57 0.37 7.44 -4.72
N VAL A 58 -0.83 7.14 -4.21
CA VAL A 58 -1.99 6.74 -5.01
C VAL A 58 -2.45 7.87 -5.93
N ARG A 59 -2.46 9.13 -5.46
CA ARG A 59 -2.83 10.30 -6.27
C ARG A 59 -1.79 10.65 -7.32
N ALA A 60 -0.52 10.35 -7.06
CA ALA A 60 0.56 10.54 -8.02
C ALA A 60 0.60 9.45 -9.11
N ARG A 61 -0.24 8.41 -9.01
CA ARG A 61 -0.32 7.37 -10.05
C ARG A 61 -0.79 8.00 -11.35
N LYS A 62 -0.11 7.64 -12.44
CA LYS A 62 -0.62 7.93 -13.79
C LYS A 62 -1.57 6.79 -14.17
N PRO A 63 -2.71 7.09 -14.81
CA PRO A 63 -3.57 6.06 -15.39
C PRO A 63 -2.82 5.23 -16.44
#